data_AF-R6DY85-F1
#
_entry.id   AF-R6DY85-F1
#
_cell.length_a   1.000
_cell.length_b   1.000
_cell.length_c   1.000
_cell.angle_alpha   90.00
_cell.angle_beta   90.00
_cell.angle_gamma   90.00
#
_symmetry.space_group_name_H-M   'P 1'
#
loop_
_entity.id
_entity.type
_entity.pdbx_description
1 polymer ?
#
loop_
_entity_poly.entity_id
_entity_poly.type
_entity_poly.pdbx_seq_one_letter_code
_entity_poly.pdbx_strand_id
1 'polypeptide(L)'
;MKKFLSILSAISLAAALTVSSSAALLGDVNSDGQINSADALGVLQYSVGISVKNFNKANADVNKDGRINSSDALKILRVSVGLESADDTSTVKSEIVKTYNASLAKTYQQVKTATVTQYETGTYTFNGKSEEIKTGPNTTTGKFKNGVDENDNPAWVYGPDTKLTENMLSSATVTKLSSGMKIRLVLKSEKVDVKKDPVYNTAGGFPFEFGLDGTEIKNYTSGSVTYSGTVIEAVTDANGRVKELNIKTPYSSEFTMKQKNGKVDKITEKGETSYYGTFSF
;
A
#
# COMPACT_ATOMS: atom_id res chain seq x y z
N MET A 1 -5.71 18.87 27.95
CA MET A 1 -4.81 19.74 27.17
C MET A 1 -3.90 18.87 26.29
N LYS A 2 -4.04 19.04 24.96
CA LYS A 2 -3.11 18.70 23.86
C LYS A 2 -2.34 17.37 23.92
N LYS A 3 -2.94 16.29 23.41
CA LYS A 3 -2.21 15.17 22.78
C LYS A 3 -2.25 15.34 21.26
N PHE A 4 -1.54 16.35 20.76
CA PHE A 4 -1.15 16.44 19.35
C PHE A 4 0.19 15.72 19.20
N LEU A 5 0.17 14.38 19.20
CA LEU A 5 1.35 13.59 18.87
C LEU A 5 1.62 13.72 17.37
N SER A 6 2.57 14.60 17.05
CA SER A 6 3.54 14.52 15.96
C SER A 6 3.04 14.09 14.57
N ILE A 7 2.32 14.98 13.89
CA ILE A 7 2.02 14.86 12.44
C ILE A 7 3.15 15.50 11.60
N LEU A 8 4.35 15.69 12.17
CA LEU A 8 5.44 16.46 11.52
C LEU A 8 6.86 15.89 11.72
N SER A 9 7.02 14.63 12.15
CA SER A 9 8.36 14.01 12.17
C SER A 9 8.88 13.62 10.77
N ALA A 10 8.00 13.48 9.77
CA ALA A 10 8.42 13.15 8.42
C ALA A 10 9.16 14.30 7.70
N ILE A 11 8.95 15.56 8.11
CA ILE A 11 9.63 16.74 7.49
C ILE A 11 10.96 17.06 8.20
N SER A 12 11.18 16.58 9.43
CA SER A 12 12.50 16.66 10.08
C SER A 12 13.51 15.63 9.58
N LEU A 13 13.09 14.63 8.80
CA LEU A 13 13.98 13.54 8.37
C LEU A 13 14.99 13.96 7.28
N ALA A 14 14.74 15.06 6.57
CA ALA A 14 15.68 15.59 5.58
C ALA A 14 16.89 16.31 6.23
N ALA A 15 16.79 16.72 7.50
CA ALA A 15 17.87 17.43 8.21
C ALA A 15 18.83 16.49 8.96
N ALA A 16 18.53 15.19 9.07
CA ALA A 16 19.33 14.25 9.86
C ALA A 16 20.48 13.57 9.08
N LEU A 17 20.67 13.88 7.79
CA LEU A 17 21.65 13.21 6.92
C LEU A 17 23.06 13.81 6.94
N THR A 18 23.43 14.59 7.96
CA THR A 18 24.77 15.17 8.08
C THR A 18 25.37 15.01 9.47
N VAL A 19 25.77 13.80 9.86
CA VAL A 19 26.94 13.61 10.75
C VAL A 19 27.62 12.27 10.42
N SER A 20 28.73 12.34 9.67
CA SER A 20 29.76 11.29 9.71
C SER A 20 30.59 11.46 10.98
N SER A 21 30.53 10.48 11.88
CA SER A 21 31.66 10.05 12.72
C SER A 21 31.22 8.91 13.65
N SER A 22 31.72 7.69 13.42
CA SER A 22 31.69 6.53 14.34
C SER A 22 30.37 6.20 15.05
N ALA A 23 29.26 6.12 14.31
CA ALA A 23 27.98 5.67 14.86
C ALA A 23 28.04 4.18 15.26
N ALA A 24 27.62 3.85 16.49
CA ALA A 24 27.37 2.48 16.87
C ALA A 24 26.39 1.83 15.87
N LEU A 25 26.77 0.69 15.30
CA LEU A 25 25.99 -0.01 14.28
C LEU A 25 24.88 -0.81 15.00
N LEU A 26 23.64 -0.31 15.02
CA LEU A 26 22.52 -1.04 15.62
C LEU A 26 22.43 -2.44 14.99
N GLY A 27 22.42 -3.50 15.80
CA GLY A 27 22.52 -4.90 15.34
C GLY A 27 23.91 -5.53 15.34
N ASP A 28 24.98 -4.75 15.47
CA ASP A 28 26.34 -5.24 15.74
C ASP A 28 26.49 -5.49 17.25
N VAL A 29 26.18 -6.71 17.69
CA VAL A 29 26.16 -7.06 19.12
C VAL A 29 27.49 -7.59 19.61
N ASN A 30 28.41 -7.95 18.72
CA ASN A 30 29.77 -8.37 19.09
C ASN A 30 30.80 -7.23 18.97
N SER A 31 30.38 -6.07 18.45
CA SER A 31 31.19 -4.86 18.22
C SER A 31 32.36 -5.09 17.26
N ASP A 32 32.19 -5.96 16.27
CA ASP A 32 33.20 -6.25 15.23
C ASP A 32 33.12 -5.32 14.00
N GLY A 33 32.12 -4.42 13.99
CA GLY A 33 31.89 -3.44 12.92
C GLY A 33 31.09 -3.97 11.73
N GLN A 34 30.60 -5.22 11.78
CA GLN A 34 29.75 -5.83 10.76
C GLN A 34 28.43 -6.28 11.38
N ILE A 35 27.34 -6.26 10.59
CA ILE A 35 26.07 -6.92 10.98
C ILE A 35 25.95 -8.21 10.19
N ASN A 36 26.06 -9.35 10.87
CA ASN A 36 25.99 -10.65 10.21
C ASN A 36 25.35 -11.75 11.10
N SER A 37 25.45 -13.01 10.67
CA SER A 37 24.87 -14.14 11.40
C SER A 37 25.50 -14.39 12.77
N ALA A 38 26.73 -13.93 13.02
CA ALA A 38 27.38 -14.02 14.33
C ALA A 38 26.66 -13.15 15.37
N ASP A 39 26.14 -11.99 14.97
CA ASP A 39 25.37 -11.12 15.83
C ASP A 39 24.02 -11.74 16.20
N ALA A 40 23.33 -12.30 15.21
CA ALA A 40 22.08 -13.01 15.42
C ALA A 40 22.25 -14.21 16.37
N LEU A 41 23.35 -14.95 16.23
CA LEU A 41 23.70 -16.03 17.16
C LEU A 41 23.95 -15.49 18.58
N GLY A 42 24.67 -14.37 18.71
CA GLY A 42 24.90 -13.71 19.99
C GLY A 42 23.60 -13.32 20.70
N VAL A 43 22.62 -12.77 19.96
CA VAL A 43 21.30 -12.44 20.50
C VAL A 43 20.55 -13.69 20.95
N LEU A 44 20.56 -14.78 20.17
CA LEU A 44 19.92 -16.04 20.54
C LEU A 44 20.53 -16.63 21.81
N GLN A 45 21.85 -16.69 21.89
CA GLN A 45 22.57 -17.14 23.08
C GLN A 45 22.22 -16.29 24.31
N TYR A 46 22.23 -14.96 24.17
CA TYR A 46 21.83 -14.04 25.24
C TYR A 46 20.38 -14.29 25.70
N SER A 47 19.46 -14.47 24.75
CA SER A 47 18.02 -14.65 25.05
C SER A 47 17.71 -15.90 25.88
N VAL A 48 18.58 -16.91 25.84
CA VAL A 48 18.47 -18.15 26.63
C VAL A 48 19.39 -18.19 27.85
N GLY A 49 20.05 -17.06 28.18
CA GLY A 49 20.90 -16.93 29.37
C GLY A 49 22.32 -17.47 29.20
N ILE A 50 22.76 -17.75 27.97
CA ILE A 50 24.17 -18.09 27.69
C ILE A 50 25.00 -16.81 27.70
N SER A 51 26.12 -16.84 28.43
CA SER A 51 27.05 -15.70 28.47
C SER A 51 27.78 -15.56 27.14
N VAL A 52 27.66 -14.37 26.52
CA VAL A 52 28.30 -14.04 25.24
C VAL A 52 29.40 -13.00 25.51
N LYS A 53 30.62 -13.30 25.06
CA LYS A 53 31.78 -12.40 25.21
C LYS A 53 31.56 -11.14 24.37
N ASN A 54 31.87 -9.98 24.95
CA ASN A 54 31.74 -8.66 24.30
C ASN A 54 30.32 -8.32 23.80
N PHE A 55 29.28 -8.92 24.39
CA PHE A 55 27.91 -8.66 23.98
C PHE A 55 27.46 -7.23 24.29
N ASN A 56 27.15 -6.47 23.25
CA ASN A 56 26.65 -5.11 23.33
C ASN A 56 25.12 -5.08 23.37
N LYS A 57 24.57 -4.98 24.59
CA LYS A 57 23.11 -4.91 24.80
C LYS A 57 22.45 -3.69 24.14
N ALA A 58 23.18 -2.58 24.01
CA ALA A 58 22.63 -1.36 23.41
C ALA A 58 22.33 -1.53 21.91
N ASN A 59 23.02 -2.46 21.25
CA ASN A 59 22.83 -2.77 19.84
C ASN A 59 21.90 -3.96 19.60
N ALA A 60 21.46 -4.66 20.65
CA ALA A 60 20.80 -5.96 20.53
C ALA A 60 19.28 -5.91 20.39
N ASP A 61 18.63 -4.83 20.86
CA ASP A 61 17.19 -4.58 20.67
C ASP A 61 16.97 -3.84 19.34
N VAL A 62 17.16 -4.55 18.23
CA VAL A 62 17.11 -3.98 16.87
C VAL A 62 15.68 -3.71 16.41
N ASN A 63 14.69 -4.38 17.00
CA ASN A 63 13.28 -4.13 16.70
C ASN A 63 12.66 -3.05 17.63
N LYS A 64 13.39 -2.63 18.67
CA LYS A 64 13.00 -1.61 19.66
C LYS A 64 11.72 -1.94 20.43
N ASP A 65 11.44 -3.23 20.64
CA ASP A 65 10.28 -3.69 21.41
C ASP A 65 10.55 -3.69 22.93
N GLY A 66 11.78 -3.37 23.33
CA GLY A 66 12.24 -3.33 24.71
C GLY A 66 12.69 -4.70 25.25
N ARG A 67 12.74 -5.75 24.43
CA ARG A 67 13.13 -7.10 24.82
C ARG A 67 14.12 -7.70 23.82
N ILE A 68 15.34 -7.96 24.26
CA ILE A 68 16.35 -8.67 23.45
C ILE A 68 15.97 -10.16 23.34
N ASN A 69 15.45 -10.59 22.18
CA ASN A 69 14.95 -11.95 21.97
C ASN A 69 15.16 -12.48 20.54
N SER A 70 14.57 -13.63 20.20
CA SER A 70 14.71 -14.24 18.87
C SER A 70 14.16 -13.38 17.72
N SER A 71 13.26 -12.45 18.00
CA SER A 71 12.75 -11.47 17.03
C SER A 71 13.83 -10.51 16.55
N ASP A 72 14.71 -10.07 17.47
CA ASP A 72 15.88 -9.26 17.13
C ASP A 72 16.88 -10.04 16.28
N ALA A 73 17.14 -11.29 16.66
CA ALA A 73 18.02 -12.18 15.89
C ALA A 73 17.52 -12.38 14.45
N LEU A 74 16.21 -12.56 14.26
CA LEU A 74 15.60 -12.66 12.93
C LEU A 74 15.79 -11.37 12.12
N LYS A 75 15.60 -10.20 12.74
CA LYS A 75 15.80 -8.92 12.07
C LYS A 75 17.26 -8.74 11.66
N ILE A 76 18.23 -9.04 12.53
CA ILE A 76 19.67 -9.02 12.22
C ILE A 76 20.00 -9.90 11.00
N LEU A 77 19.47 -11.13 10.94
CA LEU A 77 19.67 -12.01 9.79
C LEU A 77 19.13 -11.38 8.50
N ARG A 78 17.93 -10.80 8.53
CA ARG A 78 17.34 -10.10 7.38
C ARG A 78 18.18 -8.88 6.95
N VAL A 79 18.74 -8.14 7.90
CA VAL A 79 19.67 -7.04 7.62
C VAL A 79 20.93 -7.54 6.93
N SER A 80 21.53 -8.62 7.42
CA SER A 80 22.78 -9.19 6.87
C SER A 80 22.70 -9.61 5.40
N VAL A 81 21.48 -9.92 4.92
CA VAL A 81 21.21 -10.32 3.53
C VAL A 81 20.54 -9.20 2.72
N GLY A 82 20.44 -8.00 3.26
CA GLY A 82 19.87 -6.83 2.59
C GLY A 82 18.34 -6.87 2.42
N LEU A 83 17.63 -7.69 3.20
CA LEU A 83 16.16 -7.74 3.20
C LEU A 83 15.55 -6.65 4.10
N GLU A 84 16.30 -6.09 5.05
CA GLU A 84 15.90 -5.01 5.97
C GLU A 84 17.09 -4.08 6.30
N SER A 85 16.82 -2.94 6.97
CA SER A 85 17.83 -2.03 7.52
C SER A 85 17.91 -2.16 9.04
N ALA A 86 19.11 -1.99 9.60
CA ALA A 86 19.38 -2.11 11.03
C ALA A 86 18.88 -0.91 11.82
N ASP A 87 18.98 0.28 11.25
CA ASP A 87 18.32 1.45 11.80
C ASP A 87 16.82 1.33 11.63
N ASP A 88 16.09 1.73 12.67
CA ASP A 88 14.65 2.01 12.63
C ASP A 88 14.34 3.26 11.80
N THR A 89 15.05 3.43 10.69
CA THR A 89 14.48 4.08 9.53
C THR A 89 13.33 3.17 9.09
N SER A 90 12.19 3.27 9.78
CA SER A 90 10.91 3.18 9.09
C SER A 90 11.11 4.05 7.85
N THR A 91 11.19 3.42 6.67
CA THR A 91 11.50 4.20 5.49
C THR A 91 10.44 5.29 5.40
N VAL A 92 10.79 6.46 4.86
CA VAL A 92 9.82 7.54 4.61
C VAL A 92 8.55 6.97 3.95
N LYS A 93 8.72 5.96 3.09
CA LYS A 93 7.64 5.21 2.44
C LYS A 93 6.73 4.45 3.43
N SER A 94 7.30 3.79 4.43
CA SER A 94 6.62 3.05 5.49
C SER A 94 5.77 3.96 6.38
N GLU A 95 6.30 5.13 6.79
CA GLU A 95 5.54 6.10 7.58
C GLU A 95 4.41 6.74 6.77
N ILE A 96 4.66 7.05 5.50
CA ILE A 96 3.64 7.63 4.62
C ILE A 96 2.48 6.65 4.41
N VAL A 97 2.75 5.35 4.18
CA VAL A 97 1.65 4.37 3.98
C VAL A 97 0.86 4.11 5.27
N LYS A 98 1.52 4.06 6.43
CA LYS A 98 0.84 4.01 7.73
C LYS A 98 -0.06 5.22 7.94
N THR A 99 0.44 6.42 7.61
CA THR A 99 -0.31 7.67 7.70
C THR A 99 -1.54 7.65 6.79
N TYR A 100 -1.38 7.20 5.55
CA TYR A 100 -2.48 7.03 4.60
C TYR A 100 -3.57 6.10 5.13
N ASN A 101 -3.22 4.89 5.56
CA ASN A 101 -4.19 3.92 6.08
C ASN A 101 -4.92 4.47 7.32
N ALA A 102 -4.20 5.12 8.24
CA ALA A 102 -4.79 5.72 9.43
C ALA A 102 -5.74 6.87 9.09
N SER A 103 -5.37 7.74 8.14
CA SER A 103 -6.22 8.83 7.66
C SER A 103 -7.51 8.31 7.01
N LEU A 104 -7.42 7.25 6.22
CA LEU A 104 -8.57 6.66 5.55
C LEU A 104 -9.49 5.91 6.53
N ALA A 105 -8.93 5.13 7.46
CA ALA A 105 -9.71 4.51 8.54
C ALA A 105 -10.46 5.54 9.38
N LYS A 106 -9.79 6.65 9.74
CA LYS A 106 -10.41 7.77 10.45
C LYS A 106 -11.51 8.44 9.63
N THR A 107 -11.35 8.47 8.30
CA THR A 107 -12.35 9.02 7.37
C THR A 107 -13.63 8.19 7.43
N TYR A 108 -13.52 6.87 7.25
CA TYR A 108 -14.68 5.98 7.27
C TYR A 108 -15.43 5.97 8.60
N GLN A 109 -14.75 6.21 9.72
CA GLN A 109 -15.39 6.31 11.03
C GLN A 109 -16.18 7.62 11.24
N GLN A 110 -15.83 8.70 10.53
CA GLN A 110 -16.32 10.05 10.83
C GLN A 110 -17.08 10.71 9.69
N VAL A 111 -17.04 10.14 8.50
CA VAL A 111 -17.70 10.70 7.31
C VAL A 111 -19.21 10.77 7.52
N LYS A 112 -19.81 11.88 7.08
CA LYS A 112 -21.26 12.09 7.02
C LYS A 112 -21.79 11.92 5.60
N THR A 113 -21.01 12.27 4.59
CA THR A 113 -21.36 12.02 3.20
C THR A 113 -20.11 11.68 2.40
N ALA A 114 -20.17 10.57 1.67
CA ALA A 114 -19.18 10.17 0.69
C ALA A 114 -19.82 10.22 -0.70
N THR A 115 -19.19 10.91 -1.64
CA THR A 115 -19.57 10.91 -3.06
C THR A 115 -18.41 10.35 -3.86
N VAL A 116 -18.69 9.36 -4.68
CA VAL A 116 -17.71 8.63 -5.48
C VAL A 116 -18.12 8.68 -6.92
N THR A 117 -17.18 9.00 -7.81
CA THR A 117 -17.35 8.95 -9.25
C THR A 117 -16.30 8.05 -9.87
N GLN A 118 -16.74 7.11 -10.70
CA GLN A 118 -15.86 6.20 -11.44
C GLN A 118 -16.05 6.39 -12.94
N TYR A 119 -14.98 6.26 -13.70
CA TYR A 119 -15.04 6.16 -15.15
C TYR A 119 -13.89 5.31 -15.65
N GLU A 120 -14.07 4.78 -16.85
CA GLU A 120 -13.09 3.93 -17.49
C GLU A 120 -12.87 4.39 -18.92
N THR A 121 -11.62 4.36 -19.34
CA THR A 121 -11.24 4.64 -20.72
C THR A 121 -10.22 3.61 -21.18
N GLY A 122 -10.37 3.11 -22.40
CA GLY A 122 -9.41 2.16 -22.94
C GLY A 122 -9.68 1.77 -24.38
N THR A 123 -8.89 0.83 -24.86
CA THR A 123 -9.09 0.16 -26.14
C THR A 123 -9.43 -1.30 -25.85
N TYR A 124 -10.53 -1.77 -26.43
CA TYR A 124 -10.92 -3.16 -26.45
C TYR A 124 -10.62 -3.74 -27.83
N THR A 125 -10.05 -4.94 -27.88
CA THR A 125 -9.75 -5.63 -29.13
C THR A 125 -10.31 -7.03 -29.10
N PHE A 126 -11.29 -7.31 -29.95
CA PHE A 126 -11.87 -8.64 -30.12
C PHE A 126 -11.41 -9.25 -31.44
N ASN A 127 -10.70 -10.37 -31.37
CA ASN A 127 -10.21 -11.10 -32.55
C ASN A 127 -9.54 -10.18 -33.60
N GLY A 128 -8.72 -9.23 -33.11
CA GLY A 128 -7.94 -8.30 -33.95
C GLY A 128 -8.68 -7.05 -34.42
N LYS A 129 -9.94 -6.85 -34.05
CA LYS A 129 -10.68 -5.61 -34.31
C LYS A 129 -10.75 -4.78 -33.04
N SER A 130 -10.32 -3.53 -33.12
CA SER A 130 -10.22 -2.64 -31.97
C SER A 130 -11.29 -1.54 -31.98
N GLU A 131 -11.74 -1.16 -30.79
CA GLU A 131 -12.60 -0.01 -30.55
C GLU A 131 -12.15 0.74 -29.30
N GLU A 132 -12.37 2.05 -29.29
CA GLU A 132 -12.19 2.86 -28.08
C GLU A 132 -13.43 2.77 -27.22
N ILE A 133 -13.22 2.56 -25.92
CA ILE A 133 -14.29 2.45 -24.93
C ILE A 133 -14.11 3.54 -23.90
N LYS A 134 -15.23 4.18 -23.57
CA LYS A 134 -15.35 5.13 -22.46
C LYS A 134 -16.64 4.85 -21.70
N THR A 135 -16.52 4.48 -20.44
CA THR A 135 -17.66 4.22 -19.55
C THR A 135 -17.69 5.22 -18.39
N GLY A 136 -18.88 5.43 -17.83
CA GLY A 136 -19.13 6.45 -16.79
C GLY A 136 -19.30 7.87 -17.35
N PRO A 137 -19.34 8.90 -16.49
CA PRO A 137 -19.15 8.81 -15.05
C PRO A 137 -20.29 8.08 -14.34
N ASN A 138 -19.95 7.11 -13.51
CA ASN A 138 -20.87 6.45 -12.58
C ASN A 138 -20.67 7.07 -11.21
N THR A 139 -21.68 7.78 -10.70
CA THR A 139 -21.60 8.49 -9.42
C THR A 139 -22.53 7.87 -8.40
N THR A 140 -22.01 7.60 -7.21
CA THR A 140 -22.76 7.10 -6.05
C THR A 140 -22.52 8.02 -4.86
N THR A 141 -23.56 8.27 -4.07
CA THR A 141 -23.46 9.06 -2.84
C THR A 141 -24.08 8.30 -1.68
N GLY A 142 -23.33 8.15 -0.59
CA GLY A 142 -23.81 7.57 0.66
C GLY A 142 -23.89 8.64 1.74
N LYS A 143 -25.00 8.67 2.48
CA LYS A 143 -25.18 9.55 3.65
C LYS A 143 -25.15 8.71 4.92
N PHE A 144 -24.15 8.94 5.77
CA PHE A 144 -23.87 8.06 6.89
C PHE A 144 -24.49 8.59 8.19
N LYS A 145 -25.20 7.70 8.87
CA LYS A 145 -25.71 7.90 10.22
C LYS A 145 -25.32 6.69 11.05
N ASN A 146 -24.68 6.93 12.21
CA ASN A 146 -24.17 5.87 13.08
C ASN A 146 -23.24 4.86 12.36
N GLY A 147 -22.49 5.32 11.34
CA GLY A 147 -21.48 4.52 10.64
C GLY A 147 -21.96 3.75 9.40
N VAL A 148 -23.25 3.80 9.07
CA VAL A 148 -23.84 3.14 7.88
C VAL A 148 -24.69 4.10 7.05
N ASP A 149 -24.86 3.80 5.76
CA ASP A 149 -25.72 4.54 4.82
C ASP A 149 -27.18 4.05 4.84
N GLU A 150 -28.00 4.57 3.91
CA GLU A 150 -29.42 4.16 3.77
C GLU A 150 -29.66 2.68 3.43
N ASN A 151 -28.62 1.95 3.00
CA ASN A 151 -28.68 0.54 2.62
C ASN A 151 -27.95 -0.35 3.65
N ASP A 152 -27.72 0.17 4.86
CA ASP A 152 -26.92 -0.46 5.92
C ASP A 152 -25.45 -0.74 5.52
N ASN A 153 -24.96 -0.08 4.47
CA ASN A 153 -23.59 -0.25 4.03
C ASN A 153 -22.64 0.64 4.84
N PRO A 154 -21.50 0.10 5.29
CA PRO A 154 -20.49 0.88 5.98
C PRO A 154 -19.68 1.76 5.02
N ALA A 155 -19.11 2.86 5.52
CA ALA A 155 -18.42 3.84 4.69
C ALA A 155 -17.24 3.31 3.86
N TRP A 156 -16.59 2.23 4.29
CA TRP A 156 -15.48 1.64 3.54
C TRP A 156 -15.90 1.00 2.21
N VAL A 157 -17.19 0.76 1.95
CA VAL A 157 -17.63 0.30 0.60
C VAL A 157 -17.48 1.39 -0.47
N TYR A 158 -17.32 2.65 -0.04
CA TYR A 158 -17.16 3.79 -0.94
C TYR A 158 -15.70 4.08 -1.26
N GLY A 159 -14.72 3.31 -0.77
CA GLY A 159 -13.31 3.59 -1.01
C GLY A 159 -12.45 2.33 -0.93
N PRO A 160 -11.12 2.44 -1.11
CA PRO A 160 -10.23 1.28 -1.05
C PRO A 160 -10.05 0.79 0.39
N ASP A 161 -9.54 -0.43 0.53
CA ASP A 161 -9.18 -1.01 1.82
C ASP A 161 -8.03 -0.22 2.49
N THR A 162 -7.91 -0.36 3.81
CA THR A 162 -6.91 0.32 4.66
C THR A 162 -5.70 -0.57 4.94
N LYS A 163 -5.34 -1.45 3.99
CA LYS A 163 -4.37 -2.54 4.20
C LYS A 163 -3.10 -2.43 3.34
N LEU A 164 -2.82 -1.26 2.76
CA LEU A 164 -1.58 -1.06 2.02
C LEU A 164 -0.36 -1.24 2.93
N THR A 165 0.66 -1.92 2.42
CA THR A 165 1.95 -2.08 3.10
C THR A 165 3.06 -1.48 2.25
N GLU A 166 4.18 -1.16 2.89
CA GLU A 166 5.36 -0.60 2.22
C GLU A 166 5.83 -1.44 1.02
N ASN A 167 5.75 -2.76 1.14
CA ASN A 167 6.21 -3.70 0.11
C ASN A 167 5.35 -3.68 -1.15
N MET A 168 4.11 -3.21 -1.06
CA MET A 168 3.19 -3.04 -2.20
C MET A 168 3.51 -1.77 -3.00
N LEU A 169 4.33 -0.86 -2.47
CA LEU A 169 4.58 0.45 -3.07
C LEU A 169 5.90 0.51 -3.83
N SER A 170 5.84 1.06 -5.04
CA SER A 170 7.02 1.50 -5.80
C SER A 170 7.53 2.84 -5.27
N SER A 171 6.63 3.76 -4.93
CA SER A 171 6.97 5.04 -4.30
C SER A 171 5.85 5.55 -3.39
N ALA A 172 6.22 6.40 -2.44
CA ALA A 172 5.27 7.17 -1.63
C ALA A 172 5.86 8.55 -1.34
N THR A 173 5.03 9.58 -1.45
CA THR A 173 5.41 10.98 -1.23
C THR A 173 4.32 11.68 -0.45
N VAL A 174 4.70 12.70 0.31
CA VAL A 174 3.79 13.56 1.05
C VAL A 174 4.16 15.02 0.81
N THR A 175 3.15 15.85 0.59
CA THR A 175 3.28 17.30 0.47
C THR A 175 2.43 17.96 1.54
N LYS A 176 3.03 18.84 2.33
CA LYS A 176 2.29 19.64 3.32
C LYS A 176 1.43 20.68 2.62
N LEU A 177 0.19 20.83 3.06
CA LEU A 177 -0.71 21.89 2.60
C LEU A 177 -0.91 22.93 3.71
N SER A 178 -1.54 24.05 3.40
CA SER A 178 -1.95 25.06 4.39
C SER A 178 -2.89 24.47 5.45
N SER A 179 -3.73 23.51 5.04
CA SER A 179 -4.59 22.69 5.90
C SER A 179 -4.48 21.24 5.45
N GLY A 180 -3.94 20.38 6.32
CA GLY A 180 -3.72 18.95 6.02
C GLY A 180 -2.51 18.66 5.13
N MET A 181 -2.60 17.58 4.36
CA MET A 181 -1.50 17.05 3.54
C MET A 181 -2.04 16.41 2.25
N LYS A 182 -1.21 16.40 1.20
CA LYS A 182 -1.42 15.56 0.01
C LYS A 182 -0.48 14.36 0.08
N ILE A 183 -1.02 13.16 0.13
CA ILE A 183 -0.29 11.89 0.11
C ILE A 183 -0.43 11.30 -1.29
N ARG A 184 0.69 10.95 -1.93
CA ARG A 184 0.71 10.26 -3.22
C ARG A 184 1.44 8.93 -3.08
N LEU A 185 0.74 7.83 -3.36
CA LEU A 185 1.28 6.47 -3.38
C LEU A 185 1.28 5.95 -4.82
N VAL A 186 2.30 5.17 -5.19
CA VAL A 186 2.30 4.41 -6.44
C VAL A 186 2.51 2.95 -6.08
N LEU A 187 1.56 2.10 -6.48
CA LEU A 187 1.66 0.66 -6.29
C LEU A 187 2.71 0.08 -7.24
N LYS A 188 3.30 -1.06 -6.88
CA LYS A 188 4.12 -1.86 -7.81
C LYS A 188 3.23 -2.42 -8.92
N SER A 189 3.86 -2.78 -10.04
CA SER A 189 3.17 -3.54 -11.08
C SER A 189 2.83 -4.94 -10.58
N GLU A 190 1.68 -5.45 -10.99
CA GLU A 190 1.19 -6.78 -10.64
C GLU A 190 0.54 -7.41 -11.87
N LYS A 191 0.93 -8.66 -12.18
CA LYS A 191 0.26 -9.47 -13.21
C LYS A 191 -0.53 -10.58 -12.53
N VAL A 192 -1.82 -10.64 -12.83
CA VAL A 192 -2.82 -11.45 -12.13
C VAL A 192 -3.51 -12.36 -13.14
N ASP A 193 -3.49 -13.66 -12.87
CA ASP A 193 -4.25 -14.63 -13.65
C ASP A 193 -5.76 -14.43 -13.46
N VAL A 194 -6.56 -14.66 -14.50
CA VAL A 194 -8.04 -14.49 -14.44
C VAL A 194 -8.73 -15.30 -13.33
N LYS A 195 -8.08 -16.31 -12.77
CA LYS A 195 -8.59 -17.14 -11.66
C LYS A 195 -8.07 -16.73 -10.28
N LYS A 196 -7.35 -15.62 -10.18
CA LYS A 196 -6.76 -15.13 -8.94
C LYS A 196 -7.18 -13.69 -8.68
N ASP A 197 -7.18 -13.32 -7.41
CA ASP A 197 -7.39 -11.95 -7.00
C ASP A 197 -6.06 -11.16 -7.03
N PRO A 198 -6.08 -9.88 -7.42
CA PRO A 198 -4.95 -8.99 -7.23
C PRO A 198 -4.66 -8.80 -5.75
N VAL A 199 -3.40 -8.71 -5.38
CA VAL A 199 -2.97 -8.41 -4.01
C VAL A 199 -2.86 -6.91 -3.82
N TYR A 200 -2.20 -6.19 -4.74
CA TYR A 200 -1.92 -4.77 -4.55
C TYR A 200 -3.15 -3.92 -4.81
N ASN A 201 -3.88 -4.22 -5.88
CA ASN A 201 -5.06 -3.44 -6.25
C ASN A 201 -6.24 -3.67 -5.30
N THR A 202 -6.42 -4.86 -4.74
CA THR A 202 -7.42 -5.08 -3.68
C THR A 202 -7.13 -4.28 -2.42
N ALA A 203 -5.84 -4.07 -2.10
CA ALA A 203 -5.44 -3.39 -0.87
C ALA A 203 -5.54 -1.85 -0.94
N GLY A 204 -5.52 -1.24 -2.13
CA GLY A 204 -5.47 0.22 -2.26
C GLY A 204 -5.90 0.80 -3.60
N GLY A 205 -6.08 -0.04 -4.61
CA GLY A 205 -6.62 0.35 -5.90
C GLY A 205 -8.11 0.01 -6.00
N PHE A 206 -8.57 -0.07 -7.25
CA PHE A 206 -9.85 -0.66 -7.62
C PHE A 206 -9.58 -1.62 -8.77
N PRO A 207 -9.44 -2.93 -8.50
CA PRO A 207 -9.33 -3.89 -9.59
C PRO A 207 -10.64 -3.90 -10.36
N PHE A 208 -10.55 -3.99 -11.68
CA PHE A 208 -11.76 -4.09 -12.50
C PHE A 208 -12.19 -5.56 -12.54
N GLU A 209 -13.46 -5.83 -12.21
CA GLU A 209 -14.00 -7.19 -12.02
C GLU A 209 -14.60 -7.79 -13.31
N PHE A 210 -14.80 -6.95 -14.32
CA PHE A 210 -15.46 -7.30 -15.58
C PHE A 210 -14.62 -6.80 -16.74
N GLY A 211 -14.44 -7.62 -17.78
CA GLY A 211 -13.94 -7.14 -19.06
C GLY A 211 -14.83 -6.02 -19.61
N LEU A 212 -14.31 -5.26 -20.56
CA LEU A 212 -15.06 -4.18 -21.22
C LEU A 212 -16.25 -4.72 -22.02
N ASP A 213 -16.27 -6.02 -22.32
CA ASP A 213 -17.41 -6.75 -22.90
C ASP A 213 -18.51 -7.12 -21.87
N GLY A 214 -18.31 -6.79 -20.59
CA GLY A 214 -19.22 -7.11 -19.49
C GLY A 214 -19.06 -8.51 -18.89
N THR A 215 -18.10 -9.31 -19.37
CA THR A 215 -17.82 -10.64 -18.83
C THR A 215 -17.01 -10.52 -17.53
N GLU A 216 -17.47 -11.13 -16.43
CA GLU A 216 -16.63 -11.22 -15.23
C GLU A 216 -15.28 -11.85 -15.55
N ILE A 217 -14.19 -11.27 -15.05
CA ILE A 217 -12.82 -11.72 -15.36
C ILE A 217 -12.65 -13.22 -15.11
N LYS A 218 -13.21 -13.71 -14.00
CA LYS A 218 -13.15 -15.13 -13.63
C LYS A 218 -13.87 -16.06 -14.60
N ASN A 219 -14.74 -15.56 -15.47
CA ASN A 219 -15.49 -16.36 -16.44
C ASN A 219 -14.73 -16.58 -17.75
N TYR A 220 -13.63 -15.86 -18.00
CA TYR A 220 -12.73 -16.20 -19.10
C TYR A 220 -12.08 -17.58 -18.87
N THR A 221 -11.75 -18.27 -19.96
CA THR A 221 -11.16 -19.62 -19.89
C THR A 221 -9.72 -19.55 -19.39
N SER A 222 -8.96 -18.56 -19.86
CA SER A 222 -7.60 -18.26 -19.42
C SER A 222 -7.25 -16.81 -19.75
N GLY A 223 -6.15 -16.33 -19.18
CA GLY A 223 -5.65 -15.00 -19.45
C GLY A 223 -5.07 -14.34 -18.21
N SER A 224 -4.77 -13.06 -18.32
CA SER A 224 -4.30 -12.28 -17.19
C SER A 224 -4.57 -10.80 -17.36
N VAL A 225 -4.60 -10.10 -16.24
CA VAL A 225 -4.57 -8.64 -16.15
C VAL A 225 -3.21 -8.21 -15.62
N THR A 226 -2.60 -7.23 -16.26
CA THR A 226 -1.40 -6.55 -15.76
C THR A 226 -1.74 -5.13 -15.34
N TYR A 227 -1.61 -4.86 -14.05
CA TYR A 227 -1.67 -3.51 -13.50
C TYR A 227 -0.27 -2.91 -13.53
N SER A 228 -0.09 -1.77 -14.18
CA SER A 228 1.24 -1.20 -14.46
C SER A 228 1.74 -0.17 -13.44
N GLY A 229 0.95 0.09 -12.39
CA GLY A 229 1.31 0.96 -11.29
C GLY A 229 0.19 1.93 -10.94
N THR A 230 -0.70 1.49 -10.05
CA THR A 230 -1.84 2.29 -9.60
C THR A 230 -1.36 3.50 -8.82
N VAL A 231 -1.85 4.68 -9.19
CA VAL A 231 -1.54 5.95 -8.53
C VAL A 231 -2.69 6.33 -7.63
N ILE A 232 -2.39 6.55 -6.35
CA ILE A 232 -3.35 6.97 -5.33
C ILE A 232 -2.92 8.36 -4.85
N GLU A 233 -3.84 9.33 -4.90
CA GLU A 233 -3.63 10.66 -4.35
C GLU A 233 -4.74 10.98 -3.33
N ALA A 234 -4.37 11.11 -2.06
CA ALA A 234 -5.28 11.47 -0.99
C ALA A 234 -4.95 12.87 -0.46
N VAL A 235 -5.98 13.71 -0.31
CA VAL A 235 -5.86 15.02 0.34
C VAL A 235 -6.56 14.94 1.69
N THR A 236 -5.87 15.31 2.76
CA THR A 236 -6.42 15.32 4.11
C THR A 236 -6.82 16.71 4.58
N ASP A 237 -7.72 16.78 5.56
CA ASP A 237 -8.00 17.98 6.34
C ASP A 237 -7.03 18.16 7.53
N ALA A 238 -7.15 19.25 8.28
CA ALA A 238 -6.33 19.52 9.45
C ALA A 238 -6.46 18.48 10.58
N ASN A 239 -7.53 17.68 10.57
CA ASN A 239 -7.74 16.58 11.52
C ASN A 239 -7.16 15.26 11.00
N GLY A 240 -6.50 15.26 9.84
CA GLY A 240 -5.91 14.06 9.23
C GLY A 240 -6.94 13.10 8.63
N ARG A 241 -8.14 13.59 8.27
CA ARG A 241 -9.16 12.80 7.55
C ARG A 241 -9.05 13.08 6.06
N VAL A 242 -9.13 12.07 5.21
CA VAL A 242 -9.15 12.19 3.75
C VAL A 242 -10.44 12.88 3.33
N LYS A 243 -10.34 14.04 2.67
CA LYS A 243 -11.47 14.77 2.09
C LYS A 243 -11.61 14.55 0.58
N GLU A 244 -10.51 14.25 -0.10
CA GLU A 244 -10.47 13.95 -1.54
C GLU A 244 -9.55 12.75 -1.76
N LEU A 245 -9.98 11.81 -2.60
CA LEU A 245 -9.22 10.61 -2.95
C LEU A 245 -9.33 10.36 -4.45
N ASN A 246 -8.20 10.42 -5.15
CA ASN A 246 -8.13 10.17 -6.58
C ASN A 246 -7.28 8.91 -6.81
N ILE A 247 -7.83 7.94 -7.55
CA ILE A 247 -7.13 6.69 -7.85
C ILE A 247 -7.17 6.45 -9.34
N LYS A 248 -6.01 6.15 -9.93
CA LYS A 248 -5.84 5.82 -11.34
C LYS A 248 -5.18 4.46 -11.45
N THR A 249 -5.88 3.52 -12.07
CA THR A 249 -5.47 2.12 -12.19
C THR A 249 -5.24 1.81 -13.68
N PRO A 250 -4.03 2.01 -14.21
CA PRO A 250 -3.72 1.62 -15.57
C PRO A 250 -3.57 0.10 -15.68
N TYR A 251 -4.27 -0.48 -16.65
CA TYR A 251 -4.27 -1.93 -16.86
C TYR A 251 -4.04 -2.29 -18.33
N SER A 252 -3.58 -3.52 -18.54
CA SER A 252 -3.66 -4.21 -19.82
C SER A 252 -3.99 -5.67 -19.59
N SER A 253 -4.92 -6.21 -20.38
CA SER A 253 -5.37 -7.59 -20.26
C SER A 253 -5.20 -8.37 -21.54
N GLU A 254 -5.04 -9.68 -21.37
CA GLU A 254 -5.09 -10.65 -22.44
C GLU A 254 -5.99 -11.79 -21.97
N PHE A 255 -7.12 -11.99 -22.63
CA PHE A 255 -8.11 -13.00 -22.29
C PHE A 255 -8.38 -13.94 -23.44
N THR A 256 -8.75 -15.16 -23.07
CA THR A 256 -9.18 -16.21 -24.00
C THR A 256 -10.52 -16.78 -23.54
N MET A 257 -11.47 -16.88 -24.48
CA MET A 257 -12.77 -17.49 -24.26
C MET A 257 -12.93 -18.69 -25.21
N LYS A 258 -13.28 -19.86 -24.67
CA LYS A 258 -13.58 -21.05 -25.47
C LYS A 258 -15.10 -21.23 -25.61
N GLN A 259 -15.58 -21.13 -26.84
CA GLN A 259 -17.00 -21.31 -27.19
C GLN A 259 -17.39 -22.80 -27.22
N LYS A 260 -18.69 -23.09 -27.09
CA LYS A 260 -19.22 -24.47 -27.14
C LYS A 260 -18.89 -25.20 -28.44
N ASN A 261 -18.81 -24.48 -29.56
CA ASN A 261 -18.44 -25.03 -30.87
C ASN A 261 -16.91 -25.22 -31.06
N GLY A 262 -16.12 -25.01 -30.00
CA GLY A 262 -14.66 -25.14 -30.03
C GLY A 262 -13.92 -23.91 -30.55
N LYS A 263 -14.63 -22.87 -31.03
CA LYS A 263 -14.00 -21.60 -31.42
C LYS A 263 -13.34 -20.95 -30.20
N VAL A 264 -12.17 -20.37 -30.43
CA VAL A 264 -11.44 -19.60 -29.43
C VAL A 264 -11.47 -18.14 -29.82
N ASP A 265 -12.00 -17.30 -28.93
CA ASP A 265 -11.98 -15.86 -29.08
C ASP A 265 -10.83 -15.29 -28.23
N LYS A 266 -10.08 -14.36 -28.83
CA LYS A 266 -9.00 -13.62 -28.17
C LYS A 266 -9.45 -12.20 -27.93
N ILE A 267 -9.27 -11.75 -26.69
CA ILE A 267 -9.61 -10.41 -26.25
C ILE A 267 -8.35 -9.79 -25.66
N THR A 268 -8.05 -8.55 -26.03
CA THR A 268 -7.02 -7.76 -25.36
C THR A 268 -7.55 -6.39 -25.05
N GLU A 269 -7.28 -5.91 -23.84
CA GLU A 269 -7.70 -4.59 -23.41
C GLU A 269 -6.50 -3.80 -22.88
N LYS A 270 -6.58 -2.48 -23.02
CA LYS A 270 -5.62 -1.57 -22.44
C LYS A 270 -6.33 -0.29 -22.07
N GLY A 271 -6.26 0.09 -20.79
CA GLY A 271 -7.04 1.22 -20.31
C GLY A 271 -6.57 1.75 -18.96
N GLU A 272 -7.37 2.67 -18.44
CA GLU A 272 -7.24 3.24 -17.10
C GLU A 272 -8.64 3.31 -16.48
N THR A 273 -8.79 2.68 -15.32
CA THR A 273 -9.93 2.92 -14.43
C THR A 273 -9.58 4.10 -13.54
N SER A 274 -10.46 5.09 -13.46
CA SER A 274 -10.30 6.22 -12.55
C SER A 274 -11.42 6.29 -11.53
N TYR A 275 -11.04 6.61 -10.30
CA TYR A 275 -11.94 6.79 -9.16
C TYR A 275 -11.68 8.17 -8.52
N TYR A 276 -12.76 8.88 -8.18
CA TYR A 276 -12.76 10.18 -7.53
C TYR A 276 -13.71 10.13 -6.34
N GLY A 277 -13.18 10.18 -5.13
CA GLY A 277 -13.94 10.20 -3.89
C GLY A 277 -13.85 11.56 -3.20
N THR A 278 -14.98 12.10 -2.75
CA THR A 278 -15.05 13.27 -1.87
C THR A 278 -15.77 12.91 -0.59
N PHE A 279 -15.19 13.25 0.56
CA PHE A 279 -15.69 12.91 1.88
C PHE A 279 -15.89 14.17 2.73
N SER A 280 -17.07 14.30 3.32
CA SER A 280 -17.46 15.44 4.16
C SER A 280 -17.83 14.99 5.57
N PHE A 281 -17.60 15.86 6.55
CA PHE A 281 -17.58 15.54 7.98
C PHE A 281 -18.37 16.54 8.83
#